data_AF-A0A1E1VDC1-F1
#
_entry.id   AF-A0A1E1VDC1-F1
#
_cell.length_a   1.000
_cell.length_b   1.000
_cell.length_c   1.000
_cell.angle_alpha   90.00
_cell.angle_beta   90.00
_cell.angle_gamma   90.00
#
_symmetry.space_group_name_H-M   'P 1'
#
loop_
_entity.id
_entity.type
_entity.pdbx_description
1 polymer ?
#
loop_
_entity_poly.entity_id
_entity_poly.type
_entity_poly.pdbx_seq_one_letter_code
_entity_poly.pdbx_strand_id
1 'polypeptide(L)'
;MRRDIRTGAGRRKKQRHDAPFSLPTDMGPDMNTVHVRRSTPDYREQSTETHSFATELEFYDTYTWCLNAYPDVKDTIQYLGSEIEKLRLDLNDWQTHEVATNIFLLSCGLLHAVEEYLRGPSVRIPGRLMTRLGPGAMWAMDGATRVVERAANIRSGRNQASLRDWQERWQASLGDFLAILVKGQPLAPASFAGSAACLTELLVSPPLPADLQAKQVAASTLFRRLDTTHYDIMALGQRFADRCPDRSQAILIVGLRTSGSYFAPLLQACLKAEGYQEVVSLTIHPGKGPGRWERQQLHHCARQGFTALVVDDSPYTAGTIVLALDIVRRAGFSLDKLKALVPYHPARRDCLKVLSDQIVISIEPEQWHKYRLLDPKLAEQRLAEYFQAPDVLSVRLVASKAAEDFNAGLQNLSSGDRGARLKGATKFASRDDGERRPGTSSPRASAGGGSAIMPFSPVTGSPGSSRPSSDYAMGSFTWSGILSCRLPSRRMARGRNSSTYRLPMSPREPAALP
;
A
#
# COMPACT_ATOMS: atom_id res chain seq x y z
N MET A 1 50.42 -41.47 -21.66
CA MET A 1 50.69 -42.13 -20.36
C MET A 1 49.46 -41.92 -19.48
N ARG A 2 48.68 -42.98 -19.28
CA ARG A 2 47.42 -43.00 -18.52
C ARG A 2 47.69 -42.85 -17.02
N ARG A 3 46.80 -42.20 -16.27
CA ARG A 3 46.39 -42.64 -14.93
C ARG A 3 45.04 -42.06 -14.52
N ASP A 4 44.10 -42.97 -14.36
CA ASP A 4 42.80 -42.85 -13.70
C ASP A 4 42.95 -42.51 -12.21
N ILE A 5 42.03 -41.70 -11.65
CA ILE A 5 41.58 -41.87 -10.24
C ILE A 5 40.07 -41.64 -10.15
N ARG A 6 39.47 -42.56 -9.39
CA ARG A 6 38.06 -42.93 -9.21
C ARG A 6 37.14 -41.89 -8.58
N THR A 7 35.87 -42.09 -8.93
CA THR A 7 34.62 -41.60 -8.37
C THR A 7 34.36 -42.08 -6.92
N GLY A 8 33.72 -41.23 -6.12
CA GLY A 8 33.19 -41.56 -4.79
C GLY A 8 31.94 -40.76 -4.47
N ALA A 9 30.76 -41.29 -4.81
CA ALA A 9 29.46 -40.69 -4.53
C ALA A 9 28.94 -41.15 -3.14
N GLY A 10 28.93 -40.25 -2.16
CA GLY A 10 28.38 -40.49 -0.83
C GLY A 10 26.88 -40.16 -0.74
N ARG A 11 26.03 -41.19 -0.75
CA ARG A 11 24.60 -41.11 -0.39
C ARG A 11 24.45 -40.99 1.14
N ARG A 12 24.05 -39.81 1.65
CA ARG A 12 23.57 -39.66 3.04
C ARG A 12 22.06 -39.95 3.10
N LYS A 13 21.70 -41.08 3.72
CA LYS A 13 20.33 -41.40 4.18
C LYS A 13 19.99 -40.51 5.36
N LYS A 14 18.84 -39.81 5.29
CA LYS A 14 18.29 -39.01 6.39
C LYS A 14 17.16 -39.82 7.04
N GLN A 15 17.46 -40.41 8.21
CA GLN A 15 16.48 -41.06 9.07
C GLN A 15 15.54 -40.01 9.66
N ARG A 16 14.23 -40.19 9.51
CA ARG A 16 13.19 -39.47 10.23
C ARG A 16 12.81 -40.31 11.44
N HIS A 17 12.89 -39.71 12.64
CA HIS A 17 12.27 -40.23 13.84
C HIS A 17 10.88 -39.61 13.95
N ASP A 18 9.85 -40.45 13.86
CA ASP A 18 8.48 -40.11 14.22
C ASP A 18 8.30 -40.42 15.71
N ALA A 19 7.89 -39.42 16.49
CA ALA A 19 7.43 -39.58 17.87
C ALA A 19 5.99 -39.02 17.96
N PRO A 20 5.02 -39.75 18.54
CA PRO A 20 3.65 -39.29 18.63
C PRO A 20 3.47 -38.33 19.81
N PHE A 21 2.86 -37.18 19.54
CA PHE A 21 2.41 -36.22 20.54
C PHE A 21 1.00 -36.61 21.00
N SER A 22 0.83 -36.90 22.29
CA SER A 22 -0.47 -37.11 22.93
C SER A 22 -0.95 -35.81 23.59
N LEU A 23 -2.18 -35.39 23.29
CA LEU A 23 -2.85 -34.28 23.97
C LEU A 23 -3.64 -34.82 25.20
N PRO A 24 -3.72 -34.08 26.32
CA PRO A 24 -4.59 -34.44 27.42
C PRO A 24 -6.04 -34.02 27.12
N THR A 25 -6.95 -34.98 27.27
CA THR A 25 -8.40 -34.78 27.24
C THR A 25 -8.89 -34.82 28.68
N ASP A 26 -9.08 -33.68 29.34
CA ASP A 26 -9.99 -33.58 30.50
C ASP A 26 -10.29 -32.13 30.87
N MET A 27 -11.52 -31.67 30.62
CA MET A 27 -12.14 -30.49 31.25
C MET A 27 -13.66 -30.71 31.22
N GLY A 28 -14.24 -31.05 32.36
CA GLY A 28 -15.68 -31.21 32.56
C GLY A 28 -16.45 -29.87 32.59
N PRO A 29 -17.80 -29.91 32.57
CA PRO A 29 -18.63 -28.72 32.41
C PRO A 29 -19.18 -28.23 33.76
N ASP A 30 -18.66 -27.11 34.28
CA ASP A 30 -19.32 -26.33 35.32
C ASP A 30 -19.90 -25.04 34.72
N MET A 31 -21.18 -25.10 34.34
CA MET A 31 -21.98 -23.92 33.98
C MET A 31 -22.67 -23.37 35.23
N ASN A 32 -22.07 -22.35 35.86
CA ASN A 32 -22.77 -21.46 36.78
C ASN A 32 -23.44 -20.34 35.98
N THR A 33 -24.76 -20.42 35.88
CA THR A 33 -25.63 -19.40 35.29
C THR A 33 -25.77 -18.21 36.25
N VAL A 34 -25.01 -17.13 36.01
CA VAL A 34 -25.19 -15.87 36.75
C VAL A 34 -26.28 -15.05 36.05
N HIS A 35 -27.44 -14.91 36.71
CA HIS A 35 -28.48 -13.96 36.32
C HIS A 35 -27.99 -12.53 36.57
N VAL A 36 -27.60 -11.83 35.50
CA VAL A 36 -27.33 -10.38 35.54
C VAL A 36 -28.68 -9.64 35.52
N ARG A 37 -29.03 -9.06 36.66
CA ARG A 37 -30.17 -8.15 36.84
C ARG A 37 -29.87 -6.86 36.05
N ARG A 38 -30.62 -6.60 34.98
CA ARG A 38 -30.59 -5.30 34.28
C ARG A 38 -31.22 -4.24 35.18
N SER A 39 -30.38 -3.48 35.85
CA SER A 39 -30.74 -2.16 36.37
C SER A 39 -30.46 -1.16 35.24
N THR A 40 -31.49 -0.60 34.64
CA THR A 40 -31.40 0.56 33.74
C THR A 40 -31.19 1.81 34.58
N PRO A 41 -30.02 2.47 34.54
CA PRO A 41 -29.88 3.82 35.05
C PRO A 41 -30.42 4.78 34.00
N ASP A 42 -31.25 5.70 34.45
CA ASP A 42 -31.83 6.80 33.70
C ASP A 42 -30.70 7.81 33.38
N TYR A 43 -29.93 7.55 32.33
CA TYR A 43 -28.91 8.47 31.81
C TYR A 43 -29.60 9.51 30.93
N ARG A 44 -29.76 10.72 31.45
CA ARG A 44 -29.97 11.91 30.62
C ARG A 44 -28.74 12.06 29.71
N GLU A 45 -28.94 11.90 28.42
CA GLU A 45 -28.01 12.28 27.36
C GLU A 45 -27.70 13.78 27.50
N GLN A 46 -26.61 14.09 28.21
CA GLN A 46 -25.96 15.38 28.09
C GLN A 46 -24.96 15.26 26.94
N SER A 47 -25.39 15.77 25.78
CA SER A 47 -24.61 15.91 24.57
C SER A 47 -23.49 16.93 24.77
N THR A 48 -22.42 16.53 25.45
CA THR A 48 -21.13 17.20 25.30
C THR A 48 -20.51 16.70 24.00
N GLU A 49 -20.55 17.56 23.00
CA GLU A 49 -20.16 17.29 21.62
C GLU A 49 -18.71 16.80 21.52
N THR A 50 -18.56 15.51 21.24
CA THR A 50 -17.36 14.87 20.69
C THR A 50 -17.21 15.29 19.21
N HIS A 51 -17.06 16.59 18.94
CA HIS A 51 -17.07 17.19 17.60
C HIS A 51 -16.13 16.48 16.61
N SER A 52 -14.96 16.04 17.06
CA SER A 52 -14.00 15.33 16.19
C SER A 52 -14.54 14.00 15.66
N PHE A 53 -15.27 13.24 16.48
CA PHE A 53 -15.71 11.88 16.11
C PHE A 53 -16.91 11.90 15.14
N ALA A 54 -17.85 12.82 15.33
CA ALA A 54 -19.02 12.93 14.46
C ALA A 54 -18.61 13.38 13.04
N THR A 55 -17.76 14.40 12.93
CA THR A 55 -17.24 14.89 11.64
C THR A 55 -16.37 13.85 10.94
N GLU A 56 -15.57 13.09 11.70
CA GLU A 56 -14.78 11.98 11.15
C GLU A 56 -15.69 10.86 10.62
N LEU A 57 -16.70 10.44 11.39
CA LEU A 57 -17.65 9.42 10.96
C LEU A 57 -18.41 9.84 9.70
N GLU A 58 -18.93 11.07 9.66
CA GLU A 58 -19.63 11.62 8.49
C GLU A 58 -18.72 11.65 7.26
N PHE A 59 -17.47 12.08 7.43
CA PHE A 59 -16.50 12.11 6.36
C PHE A 59 -16.24 10.70 5.80
N TYR A 60 -15.96 9.72 6.67
CA TYR A 60 -15.64 8.36 6.25
C TYR A 60 -16.84 7.54 5.75
N ASP A 61 -18.07 7.89 6.13
CA ASP A 61 -19.29 7.26 5.59
C ASP A 61 -19.41 7.49 4.07
N THR A 62 -18.79 8.55 3.54
CA THR A 62 -18.73 8.81 2.09
C THR A 62 -17.79 7.86 1.32
N TYR A 63 -16.94 7.10 2.01
CA TYR A 63 -15.90 6.24 1.41
C TYR A 63 -16.34 4.78 1.26
N THR A 64 -17.62 4.51 1.02
CA THR A 64 -18.13 3.14 0.77
C THR A 64 -17.43 2.45 -0.40
N TRP A 65 -16.92 3.22 -1.37
CA TRP A 65 -16.15 2.71 -2.50
C TRP A 65 -14.83 2.03 -2.09
N CYS A 66 -14.26 2.36 -0.93
CA CYS A 66 -13.07 1.70 -0.39
C CYS A 66 -13.28 0.21 -0.10
N LEU A 67 -14.53 -0.26 -0.07
CA LEU A 67 -14.87 -1.67 0.05
C LEU A 67 -14.69 -2.45 -1.27
N ASN A 68 -14.57 -1.76 -2.41
CA ASN A 68 -14.20 -2.36 -3.68
C ASN A 68 -12.69 -2.60 -3.71
N ALA A 69 -12.27 -3.84 -3.45
CA ALA A 69 -10.85 -4.19 -3.42
C ALA A 69 -10.18 -4.21 -4.81
N TYR A 70 -10.96 -4.19 -5.90
CA TYR A 70 -10.48 -4.33 -7.27
C TYR A 70 -11.24 -3.40 -8.23
N PRO A 71 -11.17 -2.07 -8.01
CA PRO A 71 -11.79 -1.13 -8.94
C PRO A 71 -11.16 -1.27 -10.32
N ASP A 72 -11.96 -1.11 -11.37
CA ASP A 72 -11.43 -0.95 -12.71
C ASP A 72 -10.98 0.51 -12.94
N VAL A 73 -10.40 0.78 -14.10
CA VAL A 73 -9.95 2.13 -14.47
C VAL A 73 -11.14 3.10 -14.53
N LYS A 74 -12.31 2.64 -14.98
CA LYS A 74 -13.51 3.47 -15.03
C LYS A 74 -13.98 3.89 -13.63
N ASP A 75 -14.06 2.94 -12.70
CA ASP A 75 -14.37 3.19 -11.30
C ASP A 75 -13.35 4.15 -10.68
N THR A 76 -12.06 3.92 -10.96
CA THR A 76 -10.95 4.75 -10.46
C THR A 76 -11.06 6.19 -10.96
N ILE A 77 -11.41 6.41 -12.23
CA ILE A 77 -11.67 7.76 -12.79
C ILE A 77 -12.82 8.43 -12.04
N GLN A 78 -13.91 7.70 -11.77
CA GLN A 78 -15.06 8.24 -11.05
C GLN A 78 -14.70 8.62 -9.61
N TYR A 79 -14.01 7.75 -8.89
CA TYR A 79 -13.57 8.01 -7.51
C TYR A 79 -12.60 9.19 -7.46
N LEU A 80 -11.64 9.24 -8.39
CA LEU A 80 -10.68 10.34 -8.47
C LEU A 80 -11.36 11.67 -8.79
N GLY A 81 -12.31 11.70 -9.72
CA GLY A 81 -13.11 12.89 -10.00
C GLY A 81 -13.88 13.36 -8.76
N SER A 82 -14.47 12.42 -8.01
CA SER A 82 -15.21 12.74 -6.78
C SER A 82 -14.30 13.31 -5.68
N GLU A 83 -13.09 12.76 -5.51
CA GLU A 83 -12.11 13.30 -4.56
C GLU A 83 -11.61 14.70 -4.98
N ILE A 84 -11.38 14.92 -6.28
CA ILE A 84 -11.00 16.26 -6.78
C ILE A 84 -12.10 17.29 -6.51
N GLU A 85 -13.39 16.93 -6.69
CA GLU A 85 -14.51 17.82 -6.38
C GLU A 85 -14.59 18.18 -4.89
N LYS A 86 -14.20 17.26 -3.98
CA LYS A 86 -14.15 17.56 -2.54
C LYS A 86 -13.18 18.70 -2.20
N LEU A 87 -12.12 18.93 -2.99
CA LEU A 87 -11.20 20.07 -2.77
C LEU A 87 -11.86 21.44 -2.99
N ARG A 88 -13.09 21.49 -3.53
CA ARG A 88 -13.90 22.72 -3.62
C ARG A 88 -14.73 23.01 -2.37
N LEU A 89 -14.79 22.06 -1.44
CA LEU A 89 -15.52 22.19 -0.19
C LEU A 89 -14.64 22.88 0.87
N ASP A 90 -15.29 23.40 1.90
CA ASP A 90 -14.61 23.92 3.09
C ASP A 90 -14.17 22.75 3.98
N LEU A 91 -13.01 22.19 3.65
CA LEU A 91 -12.40 21.07 4.36
C LEU A 91 -11.42 21.60 5.42
N ASN A 92 -11.42 20.97 6.60
CA ASN A 92 -10.36 21.22 7.56
C ASN A 92 -9.02 20.59 7.13
N ASP A 93 -7.94 20.87 7.87
CA ASP A 93 -6.58 20.44 7.52
C ASP A 93 -6.44 18.91 7.34
N TRP A 94 -7.05 18.13 8.23
CA TRP A 94 -6.93 16.66 8.17
C TRP A 94 -7.75 16.07 7.03
N GLN A 95 -8.96 16.60 6.78
CA GLN A 95 -9.79 16.20 5.64
C GLN A 95 -9.12 16.54 4.33
N THR A 96 -8.53 17.74 4.22
CA THR A 96 -7.79 18.17 3.04
C THR A 96 -6.60 17.24 2.78
N HIS A 97 -5.88 16.86 3.83
CA HIS A 97 -4.77 15.92 3.72
C HIS A 97 -5.22 14.54 3.21
N GLU A 98 -6.33 14.04 3.75
CA GLU A 98 -6.89 12.74 3.40
C GLU A 98 -7.34 12.71 1.94
N VAL A 99 -8.12 13.73 1.53
CA VAL A 99 -8.54 13.90 0.13
C VAL A 99 -7.33 14.01 -0.81
N ALA A 100 -6.32 14.81 -0.45
CA ALA A 100 -5.12 14.95 -1.26
C ALA A 100 -4.33 13.63 -1.37
N THR A 101 -4.28 12.85 -0.28
CA THR A 101 -3.66 11.52 -0.28
C THR A 101 -4.42 10.56 -1.18
N ASN A 102 -5.76 10.57 -1.14
CA ASN A 102 -6.58 9.73 -2.02
C ASN A 102 -6.39 10.09 -3.50
N ILE A 103 -6.36 11.38 -3.83
CA ILE A 103 -6.06 11.87 -5.19
C ILE A 103 -4.70 11.34 -5.65
N PHE A 104 -3.66 11.46 -4.82
CA PHE A 104 -2.34 10.92 -5.12
C PHE A 104 -2.39 9.41 -5.41
N LEU A 105 -3.02 8.63 -4.52
CA LEU A 105 -3.07 7.18 -4.62
C LEU A 105 -3.84 6.71 -5.86
N LEU A 106 -5.03 7.26 -6.10
CA LEU A 106 -5.87 6.94 -7.26
C LEU A 106 -5.18 7.37 -8.57
N SER A 107 -4.54 8.54 -8.59
CA SER A 107 -3.81 9.03 -9.76
C SER A 107 -2.62 8.14 -10.13
N CYS A 108 -1.88 7.65 -9.14
CA CYS A 108 -0.77 6.72 -9.37
C CYS A 108 -1.27 5.32 -9.79
N GLY A 109 -2.39 4.87 -9.24
CA GLY A 109 -3.06 3.63 -9.66
C GLY A 109 -3.50 3.68 -11.13
N LEU A 110 -4.12 4.80 -11.54
CA LEU A 110 -4.51 5.05 -12.92
C LEU A 110 -3.29 5.08 -13.85
N LEU A 111 -2.24 5.83 -13.46
CA LEU A 111 -0.99 5.90 -14.22
C LEU A 111 -0.36 4.51 -14.40
N HIS A 112 -0.34 3.69 -13.34
CA HIS A 112 0.17 2.32 -13.41
C HIS A 112 -0.63 1.45 -14.40
N ALA A 113 -1.96 1.56 -14.41
CA ALA A 113 -2.81 0.81 -15.35
C ALA A 113 -2.52 1.22 -16.80
N VAL A 114 -2.34 2.52 -17.06
CA VAL A 114 -1.96 3.07 -18.37
C VAL A 114 -0.59 2.56 -18.80
N GLU A 115 0.39 2.54 -17.88
CA GLU A 115 1.73 2.04 -18.13
C GLU A 115 1.74 0.54 -18.50
N GLU A 116 0.99 -0.30 -17.78
CA GLU A 116 0.88 -1.72 -18.11
C GLU A 116 0.12 -1.95 -19.43
N TYR A 117 -0.86 -1.10 -19.74
CA TYR A 117 -1.55 -1.14 -21.02
C TYR A 117 -0.63 -0.77 -22.19
N LEU A 118 0.13 0.33 -22.07
CA LEU A 118 1.12 0.76 -23.05
C LEU A 118 2.27 -0.25 -23.20
N ARG A 119 2.59 -1.00 -22.15
CA ARG A 119 3.59 -2.07 -22.17
C ARG A 119 3.16 -3.25 -23.04
N GLY A 120 1.85 -3.52 -23.10
CA GLY A 120 1.26 -4.63 -23.83
C GLY A 120 1.56 -6.01 -23.23
N PRO A 121 1.12 -7.08 -23.92
CA PRO A 121 1.38 -8.46 -23.49
C PRO A 121 2.87 -8.75 -23.45
N SER A 122 3.35 -9.27 -22.32
CA SER A 122 4.77 -9.61 -22.12
C SER A 122 4.89 -11.00 -21.51
N VAL A 123 5.81 -11.81 -22.04
CA VAL A 123 6.13 -13.11 -21.44
C VAL A 123 6.90 -12.88 -20.14
N ARG A 124 6.34 -13.33 -19.01
CA ARG A 124 6.99 -13.23 -17.70
C ARG A 124 8.15 -14.23 -17.64
N ILE A 125 9.34 -13.76 -17.31
CA ILE A 125 10.50 -14.65 -17.14
C ILE A 125 10.44 -15.26 -15.73
N PRO A 126 10.47 -16.59 -15.58
CA PRO A 126 10.51 -17.20 -14.25
C PRO A 126 11.79 -16.83 -13.50
N GLY A 127 11.66 -16.30 -12.27
CA GLY A 127 12.80 -15.78 -11.49
C GLY A 127 13.90 -16.82 -11.20
N ARG A 128 13.58 -18.12 -11.17
CA ARG A 128 14.58 -19.20 -11.02
C ARG A 128 15.46 -19.39 -12.25
N LEU A 129 14.97 -19.01 -13.43
CA LEU A 129 15.74 -19.00 -14.66
C LEU A 129 16.69 -17.80 -14.68
N MET A 130 16.23 -16.62 -14.22
CA MET A 130 17.05 -15.39 -14.18
C MET A 130 18.34 -15.55 -13.36
N THR A 131 18.30 -16.24 -12.22
CA THR A 131 19.49 -16.45 -11.37
C THR A 131 20.46 -17.51 -11.90
N ARG A 132 20.05 -18.32 -12.88
CA ARG A 132 20.85 -19.44 -13.43
C ARG A 132 21.33 -19.21 -14.86
N LEU A 133 20.70 -18.29 -15.58
CA LEU A 133 21.02 -18.01 -16.97
C LEU A 133 22.15 -16.98 -17.03
N GLY A 134 23.28 -17.40 -17.61
CA GLY A 134 24.41 -16.51 -17.87
C GLY A 134 24.04 -15.38 -18.85
N PRO A 135 24.92 -14.37 -19.01
CA PRO A 135 24.65 -13.18 -19.81
C PRO A 135 24.08 -13.47 -21.20
N GLY A 136 24.56 -14.51 -21.90
CA GLY A 136 24.12 -14.89 -23.26
C GLY A 136 22.66 -15.35 -23.39
N ALA A 137 22.07 -15.98 -22.37
CA ALA A 137 20.68 -16.42 -22.43
C ALA A 137 19.68 -15.26 -22.23
N MET A 138 20.10 -14.20 -21.52
CA MET A 138 19.35 -12.94 -21.47
C MET A 138 19.25 -12.28 -22.87
N TRP A 139 20.31 -12.35 -23.69
CA TRP A 139 20.30 -11.82 -25.06
C TRP A 139 19.31 -12.53 -25.97
N ALA A 140 19.27 -13.87 -25.92
CA ALA A 140 18.32 -14.67 -26.72
C ALA A 140 16.85 -14.36 -26.34
N MET A 141 16.59 -14.15 -25.06
CA MET A 141 15.26 -13.80 -24.55
C MET A 141 14.85 -12.37 -24.94
N ASP A 142 15.79 -11.42 -24.87
CA ASP A 142 15.58 -10.04 -25.32
C ASP A 142 15.21 -9.99 -26.82
N GLY A 143 15.85 -10.84 -27.64
CA GLY A 143 15.52 -11.06 -29.04
C GLY A 143 14.10 -11.60 -29.26
N ALA A 144 13.69 -12.62 -28.50
CA ALA A 144 12.34 -13.19 -28.60
C ALA A 144 11.24 -12.20 -28.19
N THR A 145 11.47 -11.41 -27.14
CA THR A 145 10.53 -10.34 -26.73
C THR A 145 10.36 -9.27 -27.81
N ARG A 146 11.42 -8.93 -28.56
CA ARG A 146 11.35 -7.93 -29.65
C ARG A 146 10.44 -8.36 -30.80
N VAL A 147 10.36 -9.67 -31.08
CA VAL A 147 9.49 -10.21 -32.15
C VAL A 147 8.02 -10.14 -31.74
N VAL A 148 7.70 -10.51 -30.50
CA VAL A 148 6.34 -10.42 -29.94
C VAL A 148 5.89 -8.97 -29.81
N GLU A 149 6.77 -8.07 -29.34
CA GLU A 149 6.49 -6.63 -29.24
C GLU A 149 6.25 -6.00 -30.62
N ARG A 150 6.96 -6.43 -31.68
CA ARG A 150 6.70 -5.96 -33.05
C ARG A 150 5.34 -6.40 -33.58
N ALA A 151 4.93 -7.64 -33.31
CA ALA A 151 3.63 -8.14 -33.77
C ALA A 151 2.45 -7.47 -33.05
N ALA A 152 2.59 -7.16 -31.76
CA ALA A 152 1.55 -6.46 -30.98
C ALA A 152 1.42 -4.97 -31.35
N ASN A 153 2.52 -4.29 -31.70
CA ASN A 153 2.52 -2.84 -31.97
C ASN A 153 1.94 -2.45 -33.33
N ILE A 154 1.88 -3.36 -34.31
CA ILE A 154 1.34 -3.06 -35.67
C ILE A 154 -0.18 -2.76 -35.61
N ARG A 155 -0.90 -3.26 -34.60
CA ARG A 155 -2.37 -3.10 -34.50
C ARG A 155 -2.84 -1.86 -33.75
N SER A 156 -1.96 -1.12 -33.06
CA SER A 156 -2.38 -0.12 -32.06
C SER A 156 -1.63 1.23 -32.11
N GLY A 157 -0.85 1.49 -33.16
CA GLY A 157 0.11 2.61 -33.20
C GLY A 157 -0.44 4.03 -32.98
N ARG A 158 -1.67 4.34 -33.42
CA ARG A 158 -2.26 5.68 -33.22
C ARG A 158 -2.76 5.89 -31.79
N ASN A 159 -3.44 4.90 -31.20
CA ASN A 159 -3.93 4.99 -29.83
C ASN A 159 -2.78 5.04 -28.81
N GLN A 160 -1.65 4.39 -29.10
CA GLN A 160 -0.48 4.44 -28.24
C GLN A 160 0.17 5.83 -28.17
N ALA A 161 0.24 6.57 -29.28
CA ALA A 161 0.82 7.91 -29.29
C ALA A 161 -0.04 8.88 -28.46
N SER A 162 -1.36 8.89 -28.69
CA SER A 162 -2.28 9.70 -27.91
C SER A 162 -2.29 9.33 -26.42
N LEU A 163 -2.20 8.03 -26.09
CA LEU A 163 -2.15 7.60 -24.70
C LEU A 163 -0.81 7.95 -24.02
N ARG A 164 0.30 8.03 -24.77
CA ARG A 164 1.57 8.55 -24.26
C ARG A 164 1.53 10.05 -24.02
N ASP A 165 0.96 10.81 -24.95
CA ASP A 165 0.74 12.25 -24.76
C ASP A 165 -0.14 12.50 -23.51
N TRP A 166 -1.23 11.73 -23.36
CA TRP A 166 -2.03 11.74 -22.15
C TRP A 166 -1.20 11.40 -20.90
N GLN A 167 -0.37 10.36 -20.96
CA GLN A 167 0.50 9.95 -19.85
C GLN A 167 1.47 11.07 -19.42
N GLU A 168 2.11 11.72 -20.40
CA GLU A 168 3.06 12.81 -20.17
C GLU A 168 2.37 14.03 -19.55
N ARG A 169 1.21 14.43 -20.09
CA ARG A 169 0.38 15.51 -19.52
C ARG A 169 -0.12 15.17 -18.11
N TRP A 170 -0.55 13.93 -17.89
CA TRP A 170 -1.00 13.45 -16.58
C TRP A 170 0.12 13.50 -15.53
N GLN A 171 1.32 13.04 -15.89
CA GLN A 171 2.48 13.10 -15.00
C GLN A 171 2.89 14.54 -14.68
N ALA A 172 2.82 15.46 -15.64
CA ALA A 172 3.07 16.87 -15.41
C ALA A 172 2.07 17.48 -14.40
N SER A 173 0.76 17.32 -14.65
CA SER A 173 -0.30 17.82 -13.76
C SER A 173 -0.24 17.19 -12.36
N LEU A 174 0.05 15.88 -12.28
CA LEU A 174 0.25 15.20 -11.01
C LEU A 174 1.52 15.70 -10.30
N GLY A 175 2.58 16.02 -11.04
CA GLY A 175 3.79 16.64 -10.49
C GLY A 175 3.50 17.97 -9.82
N ASP A 176 2.70 18.83 -10.45
CA ASP A 176 2.28 20.12 -9.88
C ASP A 176 1.41 19.94 -8.63
N PHE A 177 0.48 18.98 -8.66
CA PHE A 177 -0.32 18.60 -7.50
C PHE A 177 0.57 18.12 -6.34
N LEU A 178 1.51 17.23 -6.62
CA LEU A 178 2.41 16.66 -5.62
C LEU A 178 3.39 17.69 -5.06
N ALA A 179 3.79 18.70 -5.86
CA ALA A 179 4.62 19.80 -5.38
C ALA A 179 3.95 20.60 -4.24
N ILE A 180 2.61 20.62 -4.19
CA ILE A 180 1.85 21.20 -3.08
C ILE A 180 1.82 20.22 -1.90
N LEU A 181 1.49 18.95 -2.16
CA LEU A 181 1.40 17.91 -1.13
C LEU A 181 2.71 17.73 -0.34
N VAL A 182 3.87 17.75 -1.02
CA VAL A 182 5.18 17.55 -0.38
C VAL A 182 5.65 18.71 0.48
N LYS A 183 5.11 19.92 0.31
CA LYS A 183 5.45 21.08 1.16
C LYS A 183 4.95 20.92 2.60
N GLY A 184 4.02 20.00 2.84
CA GLY A 184 3.49 19.70 4.16
C GLY A 184 2.34 20.60 4.60
N GLN A 185 1.93 20.46 5.86
CA GLN A 185 0.80 21.16 6.47
C GLN A 185 1.17 22.57 6.94
N PRO A 186 0.20 23.51 7.02
CA PRO A 186 -1.22 23.34 6.69
C PRO A 186 -1.49 23.32 5.18
N LEU A 187 -2.35 22.40 4.73
CA LEU A 187 -2.78 22.31 3.34
C LEU A 187 -4.14 23.03 3.18
N ALA A 188 -4.14 24.18 2.52
CA ALA A 188 -5.39 24.85 2.14
C ALA A 188 -5.93 24.23 0.84
N PRO A 189 -7.21 23.80 0.77
CA PRO A 189 -7.82 23.23 -0.43
C PRO A 189 -7.63 24.09 -1.70
N ALA A 190 -7.75 25.41 -1.54
CA ALA A 190 -7.58 26.39 -2.61
C ALA A 190 -6.19 26.33 -3.29
N SER A 191 -5.15 25.88 -2.58
CA SER A 191 -3.79 25.74 -3.13
C SER A 191 -3.76 24.74 -4.29
N PHE A 192 -4.64 23.75 -4.28
CA PHE A 192 -4.70 22.70 -5.29
C PHE A 192 -5.50 23.08 -6.54
N ALA A 193 -6.26 24.18 -6.52
CA ALA A 193 -7.28 24.49 -7.52
C ALA A 193 -6.78 24.41 -8.98
N GLY A 194 -5.59 24.95 -9.26
CA GLY A 194 -4.98 24.89 -10.60
C GLY A 194 -4.65 23.46 -11.03
N SER A 195 -3.89 22.74 -10.21
CA SER A 195 -3.51 21.35 -10.49
C SER A 195 -4.72 20.39 -10.56
N ALA A 196 -5.71 20.61 -9.69
CA ALA A 196 -6.97 19.87 -9.66
C ALA A 196 -7.76 20.07 -10.96
N ALA A 197 -7.87 21.31 -11.45
CA ALA A 197 -8.54 21.59 -12.71
C ALA A 197 -7.87 20.90 -13.90
N CYS A 198 -6.53 20.91 -13.96
CA CYS A 198 -5.77 20.20 -15.00
C CYS A 198 -5.97 18.68 -14.95
N LEU A 199 -6.02 18.08 -13.75
CA LEU A 199 -6.33 16.66 -13.59
C LEU A 199 -7.76 16.36 -14.04
N THR A 200 -8.75 17.17 -13.64
CA THR A 200 -10.15 17.00 -14.07
C THR A 200 -10.29 17.07 -15.58
N GLU A 201 -9.62 18.01 -16.26
CA GLU A 201 -9.64 18.10 -17.73
C GLU A 201 -9.17 16.79 -18.39
N LEU A 202 -8.05 16.25 -17.91
CA LEU A 202 -7.45 15.02 -18.44
C LEU A 202 -8.26 13.76 -18.14
N LEU A 203 -9.11 13.77 -17.12
CA LEU A 203 -10.04 12.65 -16.85
C LEU A 203 -11.18 12.59 -17.88
N VAL A 204 -11.55 13.73 -18.46
CA VAL A 204 -12.70 13.84 -19.37
C VAL A 204 -12.28 13.79 -20.83
N SER A 205 -11.14 14.39 -21.19
CA SER A 205 -10.80 14.59 -22.61
C SER A 205 -9.29 14.42 -22.93
N PRO A 206 -8.93 13.56 -23.90
CA PRO A 206 -9.78 12.55 -24.55
C PRO A 206 -10.09 11.38 -23.59
N PRO A 207 -11.24 10.68 -23.75
CA PRO A 207 -11.53 9.52 -22.92
C PRO A 207 -10.51 8.41 -23.17
N LEU A 208 -10.12 7.71 -22.10
CA LEU A 208 -9.25 6.55 -22.20
C LEU A 208 -9.93 5.43 -23.02
N PRO A 209 -9.16 4.61 -23.78
CA PRO A 209 -9.71 3.48 -24.54
C PRO A 209 -10.61 2.56 -23.70
N ALA A 210 -11.72 2.09 -24.27
CA ALA A 210 -12.71 1.30 -23.52
C ALA A 210 -12.15 -0.01 -22.95
N ASP A 211 -11.20 -0.64 -23.64
CA ASP A 211 -10.51 -1.84 -23.20
C ASP A 211 -9.50 -1.57 -22.07
N LEU A 212 -8.97 -0.35 -21.98
CA LEU A 212 -8.21 0.14 -20.82
C LEU A 212 -9.15 0.47 -19.65
N GLN A 213 -10.30 1.11 -19.90
CA GLN A 213 -11.28 1.42 -18.86
C GLN A 213 -11.76 0.17 -18.09
N ALA A 214 -11.89 -0.97 -18.78
CA ALA A 214 -12.25 -2.25 -18.17
C ALA A 214 -11.09 -2.98 -17.46
N LYS A 215 -9.87 -2.40 -17.42
CA LYS A 215 -8.74 -3.01 -16.71
C LYS A 215 -8.84 -2.75 -15.22
N GLN A 216 -8.57 -3.78 -14.43
CA GLN A 216 -8.42 -3.64 -12.98
C GLN A 216 -7.21 -2.77 -12.65
N VAL A 217 -7.41 -1.82 -11.73
CA VAL A 217 -6.33 -1.07 -11.11
C VAL A 217 -5.77 -1.90 -9.97
N ALA A 218 -4.51 -2.32 -10.11
CA ALA A 218 -3.84 -3.10 -9.09
C ALA A 218 -3.55 -2.22 -7.86
N ALA A 219 -4.13 -2.59 -6.71
CA ALA A 219 -3.74 -2.01 -5.44
C ALA A 219 -2.25 -2.27 -5.18
N SER A 220 -1.50 -1.21 -4.91
CA SER A 220 -0.08 -1.34 -4.60
C SER A 220 0.12 -2.28 -3.42
N THR A 221 0.96 -3.31 -3.60
CA THR A 221 1.29 -4.25 -2.52
C THR A 221 1.96 -3.55 -1.35
N LEU A 222 2.55 -2.39 -1.58
CA LEU A 222 3.20 -1.55 -0.58
C LEU A 222 2.26 -1.18 0.58
N PHE A 223 1.29 -0.30 0.32
CA PHE A 223 0.38 0.20 1.35
C PHE A 223 -0.41 -0.95 1.97
N ARG A 224 -0.70 -1.97 1.17
CA ARG A 224 -1.40 -3.15 1.64
C ARG A 224 -0.56 -4.01 2.57
N ARG A 225 0.74 -4.25 2.32
CA ARG A 225 1.47 -5.36 2.99
C ARG A 225 2.69 -4.96 3.79
N LEU A 226 3.32 -3.83 3.51
CA LEU A 226 4.65 -3.51 4.04
C LEU A 226 4.65 -2.31 4.99
N ASP A 227 3.48 -1.76 5.34
CA ASP A 227 3.31 -0.66 6.29
C ASP A 227 4.09 0.64 5.98
N THR A 228 4.72 0.70 4.81
CA THR A 228 5.35 1.88 4.26
C THR A 228 4.27 2.84 3.78
N THR A 229 4.48 4.12 4.05
CA THR A 229 3.59 5.24 3.70
C THR A 229 4.31 6.22 2.78
N HIS A 230 3.59 7.22 2.27
CA HIS A 230 4.20 8.27 1.45
C HIS A 230 5.26 9.08 2.21
N TYR A 231 5.09 9.28 3.52
CA TYR A 231 6.07 9.94 4.39
C TYR A 231 7.44 9.25 4.41
N ASP A 232 7.46 7.93 4.25
CA ASP A 232 8.71 7.16 4.26
C ASP A 232 9.52 7.40 2.98
N ILE A 233 8.83 7.69 1.88
CA ILE A 233 9.45 8.03 0.60
C ILE A 233 9.96 9.46 0.60
N MET A 234 9.22 10.38 1.22
CA MET A 234 9.71 11.74 1.48
C MET A 234 10.99 11.69 2.34
N ALA A 235 11.01 10.87 3.39
CA ALA A 235 12.19 10.68 4.23
C ALA A 235 13.39 10.08 3.48
N LEU A 236 13.15 9.12 2.55
CA LEU A 236 14.20 8.62 1.66
C LEU A 236 14.72 9.71 0.72
N GLY A 237 13.83 10.55 0.18
CA GLY A 237 14.18 11.72 -0.63
C GLY A 237 15.07 12.70 0.12
N GLN A 238 14.70 13.05 1.35
CA GLN A 238 15.52 13.92 2.22
C GLN A 238 16.91 13.33 2.45
N ARG A 239 17.00 12.04 2.80
CA ARG A 239 18.29 11.38 3.03
C ARG A 239 19.19 11.39 1.79
N PHE A 240 18.60 11.24 0.62
CA PHE A 240 19.34 11.39 -0.62
C PHE A 240 19.82 12.84 -0.80
N ALA A 241 18.96 13.83 -0.56
CA ALA A 241 19.30 15.25 -0.64
C ALA A 241 20.44 15.65 0.31
N ASP A 242 20.45 15.10 1.52
CA ASP A 242 21.49 15.31 2.54
C ASP A 242 22.83 14.69 2.11
N ARG A 243 22.79 13.50 1.49
CA ARG A 243 23.98 12.76 1.07
C ARG A 243 24.56 13.22 -0.27
N CYS A 244 23.76 13.88 -1.10
CA CYS A 244 24.13 14.34 -2.43
C CYS A 244 23.85 15.85 -2.56
N PRO A 245 24.65 16.74 -1.93
CA PRO A 245 24.36 18.17 -1.82
C PRO A 245 24.33 18.94 -3.15
N ASP A 246 24.90 18.40 -4.24
CA ASP A 246 24.90 19.04 -5.55
C ASP A 246 23.49 19.01 -6.19
N ARG A 247 22.83 20.17 -6.20
CA ARG A 247 21.48 20.35 -6.78
C ARG A 247 21.46 20.58 -8.29
N SER A 248 22.63 20.77 -8.90
CA SER A 248 22.75 20.88 -10.37
C SER A 248 22.82 19.51 -11.05
N GLN A 249 23.05 18.45 -10.27
CA GLN A 249 23.09 17.09 -10.76
C GLN A 249 21.73 16.66 -11.31
N ALA A 250 21.70 16.25 -12.58
CA ALA A 250 20.52 15.69 -13.22
C ALA A 250 20.20 14.28 -12.67
N ILE A 251 18.94 14.05 -12.34
CA ILE A 251 18.46 12.85 -11.66
C ILE A 251 17.41 12.14 -12.51
N LEU A 252 17.62 10.84 -12.70
CA LEU A 252 16.65 9.92 -13.25
C LEU A 252 16.13 9.01 -12.13
N ILE A 253 14.87 9.12 -11.78
CA ILE A 253 14.21 8.18 -10.88
C ILE A 253 13.72 6.98 -11.70
N VAL A 254 14.12 5.77 -11.30
CA VAL A 254 13.71 4.50 -11.92
C VAL A 254 12.84 3.73 -10.92
N GLY A 255 11.53 3.92 -11.01
CA GLY A 255 10.55 3.22 -10.18
C GLY A 255 10.32 1.77 -10.63
N LEU A 256 10.39 0.81 -9.71
CA LEU A 256 10.11 -0.59 -10.01
C LEU A 256 8.62 -0.90 -9.86
N ARG A 257 7.97 -1.28 -10.97
CA ARG A 257 6.54 -1.60 -10.96
C ARG A 257 6.27 -2.85 -10.09
N THR A 258 5.25 -2.85 -9.25
CA THR A 258 4.15 -1.86 -9.14
C THR A 258 4.43 -0.69 -8.20
N SER A 259 5.11 -0.90 -7.07
CA SER A 259 5.28 0.09 -6.00
C SER A 259 5.95 1.39 -6.49
N GLY A 260 6.92 1.27 -7.39
CA GLY A 260 7.62 2.39 -8.01
C GLY A 260 6.76 3.35 -8.82
N SER A 261 5.58 2.93 -9.32
CA SER A 261 4.65 3.84 -10.00
C SER A 261 4.01 4.87 -9.05
N TYR A 262 4.04 4.61 -7.74
CA TYR A 262 3.58 5.54 -6.71
C TYR A 262 4.76 6.37 -6.17
N PHE A 263 5.94 5.75 -6.07
CA PHE A 263 7.12 6.37 -5.47
C PHE A 263 7.81 7.35 -6.39
N ALA A 264 7.93 7.02 -7.66
CA ALA A 264 8.66 7.85 -8.61
C ALA A 264 8.09 9.28 -8.72
N PRO A 265 6.77 9.50 -8.91
CA PRO A 265 6.23 10.86 -9.01
C PRO A 265 6.32 11.63 -7.68
N LEU A 266 6.09 10.97 -6.54
CA LEU A 266 6.23 11.59 -5.22
C LEU A 266 7.68 12.00 -4.94
N LEU A 267 8.63 11.10 -5.20
CA LEU A 267 10.05 11.37 -5.01
C LEU A 267 10.53 12.47 -5.96
N GLN A 268 10.02 12.51 -7.19
CA GLN A 268 10.32 13.61 -8.13
C GLN A 268 9.89 14.96 -7.55
N ALA A 269 8.67 15.06 -7.01
CA ALA A 269 8.20 16.27 -6.35
C ALA A 269 9.04 16.63 -5.13
N CYS A 270 9.42 15.64 -4.30
CA CYS A 270 10.29 15.85 -3.13
C CYS A 270 11.65 16.42 -3.55
N LEU A 271 12.33 15.80 -4.52
CA LEU A 271 13.66 16.25 -4.94
C LEU A 271 13.61 17.63 -5.60
N LYS A 272 12.55 17.95 -6.35
CA LYS A 272 12.35 19.32 -6.85
C LYS A 272 12.16 20.32 -5.71
N ALA A 273 11.42 19.96 -4.66
CA ALA A 273 11.27 20.79 -3.46
C ALA A 273 12.59 20.98 -2.69
N GLU A 274 13.47 19.97 -2.70
CA GLU A 274 14.85 20.05 -2.18
C GLU A 274 15.81 20.86 -3.06
N GLY A 275 15.33 21.41 -4.18
CA GLY A 275 16.07 22.32 -5.05
C GLY A 275 16.79 21.66 -6.23
N TYR A 276 16.62 20.35 -6.47
CA TYR A 276 17.20 19.71 -7.65
C TYR A 276 16.57 20.25 -8.95
N GLN A 277 17.42 20.71 -9.87
CA GLN A 277 16.98 21.44 -11.07
C GLN A 277 16.38 20.53 -12.13
N GLU A 278 16.97 19.36 -12.34
CA GLU A 278 16.57 18.42 -13.38
C GLU A 278 16.29 17.05 -12.77
N VAL A 279 15.00 16.76 -12.56
CA VAL A 279 14.56 15.46 -12.05
C VAL A 279 13.48 14.91 -12.96
N VAL A 280 13.78 13.78 -13.61
CA VAL A 280 12.85 13.04 -14.47
C VAL A 280 12.58 11.67 -13.86
N SER A 281 11.43 11.09 -14.17
CA SER A 281 11.05 9.78 -13.65
C SER A 281 10.62 8.85 -14.77
N LEU A 282 11.00 7.58 -14.66
CA LEU A 282 10.45 6.49 -15.44
C LEU A 282 10.17 5.30 -14.54
N THR A 283 9.27 4.43 -14.98
CA THR A 283 8.98 3.17 -14.28
C THR A 283 9.32 1.99 -15.19
N ILE A 284 9.80 0.89 -14.61
CA ILE A 284 10.11 -0.35 -15.33
C ILE A 284 9.53 -1.55 -14.60
N HIS A 285 9.22 -2.61 -15.34
CA HIS A 285 8.90 -3.90 -14.74
C HIS A 285 10.13 -4.82 -14.77
N PRO A 286 10.90 -4.96 -13.67
CA PRO A 286 12.20 -5.64 -13.68
C PRO A 286 12.11 -7.09 -14.17
N GLY A 287 11.06 -7.83 -13.78
CA GLY A 287 10.85 -9.22 -14.24
C GLY A 287 10.45 -9.39 -15.72
N LYS A 288 10.11 -8.30 -16.42
CA LYS A 288 9.81 -8.27 -17.86
C LYS A 288 10.90 -7.55 -18.67
N GLY A 289 11.83 -6.88 -17.98
CA GLY A 289 12.76 -5.93 -18.57
C GLY A 289 12.09 -4.64 -19.06
N PRO A 290 12.90 -3.62 -19.39
CA PRO A 290 12.39 -2.35 -19.91
C PRO A 290 11.79 -2.53 -21.32
N GLY A 291 10.65 -1.91 -21.57
CA GLY A 291 10.06 -1.77 -22.91
C GLY A 291 10.91 -0.90 -23.84
N ARG A 292 10.55 -0.82 -25.13
CA ARG A 292 11.32 -0.03 -26.12
C ARG A 292 11.53 1.43 -25.71
N TRP A 293 10.46 2.12 -25.31
CA TRP A 293 10.53 3.52 -24.89
C TRP A 293 11.33 3.68 -23.59
N GLU A 294 11.12 2.80 -22.61
CA GLU A 294 11.86 2.80 -21.34
C GLU A 294 13.37 2.60 -21.60
N ARG A 295 13.76 1.71 -22.51
CA ARG A 295 15.17 1.55 -22.94
C ARG A 295 15.72 2.81 -23.58
N GLN A 296 14.95 3.46 -24.46
CA GLN A 296 15.38 4.69 -25.12
C GLN A 296 15.61 5.82 -24.10
N GLN A 297 14.70 5.98 -23.13
CA GLN A 297 14.84 6.96 -22.06
C GLN A 297 16.03 6.68 -21.16
N LEU A 298 16.23 5.41 -20.76
CA LEU A 298 17.41 5.00 -19.99
C LEU A 298 18.71 5.34 -20.73
N HIS A 299 18.82 5.00 -22.02
CA HIS A 299 20.01 5.32 -22.81
C HIS A 299 20.20 6.83 -23.02
N HIS A 300 19.12 7.58 -23.20
CA HIS A 300 19.18 9.03 -23.36
C HIS A 300 19.74 9.70 -22.09
N CYS A 301 19.17 9.39 -20.93
CA CYS A 301 19.61 9.91 -19.64
C CYS A 301 21.06 9.49 -19.32
N ALA A 302 21.42 8.23 -19.62
CA ALA A 302 22.79 7.76 -19.44
C ALA A 302 23.81 8.60 -20.25
N ARG A 303 23.49 8.92 -21.50
CA ARG A 303 24.34 9.74 -22.38
C ARG A 303 24.45 11.19 -21.93
N GLN A 304 23.46 11.69 -21.22
CA GLN A 304 23.47 13.03 -20.64
C GLN A 304 24.13 13.09 -19.25
N GLY A 305 24.62 11.96 -18.73
CA GLY A 305 25.35 11.93 -17.45
C GLY A 305 24.46 11.98 -16.20
N PHE A 306 23.19 11.61 -16.34
CA PHE A 306 22.24 11.55 -15.23
C PHE A 306 22.71 10.58 -14.16
N THR A 307 22.24 10.82 -12.94
CA THR A 307 22.32 9.86 -11.82
C THR A 307 21.01 9.11 -11.68
N ALA A 308 21.09 7.79 -11.73
CA ALA A 308 19.91 6.94 -11.65
C ALA A 308 19.63 6.52 -10.20
N LEU A 309 18.41 6.78 -9.74
CA LEU A 309 17.88 6.39 -8.44
C LEU A 309 16.87 5.25 -8.65
N VAL A 310 17.27 4.01 -8.38
CA VAL A 310 16.36 2.87 -8.38
C VAL A 310 15.53 2.91 -7.11
N VAL A 311 14.20 2.97 -7.24
CA VAL A 311 13.27 3.07 -6.10
C VAL A 311 12.23 1.97 -6.13
N ASP A 312 12.02 1.32 -4.99
CA ASP A 312 11.05 0.24 -4.81
C ASP A 312 10.61 0.15 -3.34
N ASP A 313 9.65 -0.73 -3.07
CA ASP A 313 9.28 -1.12 -1.72
C ASP A 313 10.39 -1.87 -0.98
N SER A 314 10.17 -2.06 0.33
CA SER A 314 11.10 -2.77 1.19
C SER A 314 11.31 -4.21 0.67
N PRO A 315 12.51 -4.55 0.16
CA PRO A 315 12.72 -5.84 -0.48
C PRO A 315 12.91 -6.94 0.57
N TYR A 316 12.12 -8.01 0.49
CA TYR A 316 12.40 -9.22 1.27
C TYR A 316 13.70 -9.91 0.79
N THR A 317 14.01 -9.79 -0.50
CA THR A 317 15.28 -10.18 -1.11
C THR A 317 15.78 -9.04 -2.00
N ALA A 318 17.07 -8.73 -1.99
CA ALA A 318 17.63 -7.72 -2.89
C ALA A 318 17.61 -8.08 -4.39
N GLY A 319 17.11 -9.28 -4.78
CA GLY A 319 17.16 -9.76 -6.16
C GLY A 319 16.51 -8.82 -7.19
N THR A 320 15.35 -8.23 -6.86
CA THR A 320 14.68 -7.27 -7.74
C THR A 320 15.50 -5.99 -7.92
N ILE A 321 16.10 -5.49 -6.83
CA ILE A 321 16.94 -4.29 -6.83
C ILE A 321 18.23 -4.54 -7.63
N VAL A 322 18.91 -5.67 -7.38
CA VAL A 322 20.11 -6.09 -8.12
C VAL A 322 19.82 -6.19 -9.62
N LEU A 323 18.68 -6.79 -10.00
CA LEU A 323 18.26 -6.89 -11.40
C LEU A 323 18.02 -5.51 -12.02
N ALA A 324 17.34 -4.62 -11.30
CA ALA A 324 17.10 -3.25 -11.76
C ALA A 324 18.40 -2.46 -11.93
N LEU A 325 19.32 -2.53 -10.96
CA LEU A 325 20.64 -1.90 -11.06
C LEU A 325 21.42 -2.43 -12.27
N ASP A 326 21.36 -3.74 -12.56
CA ASP A 326 21.99 -4.32 -13.75
C ASP A 326 21.33 -3.82 -15.06
N ILE A 327 20.01 -3.70 -15.10
CA ILE A 327 19.29 -3.11 -16.25
C ILE A 327 19.76 -1.69 -16.51
N VAL A 328 19.81 -0.84 -15.47
CA VAL A 328 20.23 0.56 -15.59
C VAL A 328 21.70 0.65 -15.97
N ARG A 329 22.58 -0.14 -15.35
CA ARG A 329 24.00 -0.22 -15.71
C ARG A 329 24.20 -0.59 -17.19
N ARG A 330 23.46 -1.58 -17.70
CA ARG A 330 23.51 -1.98 -19.12
C ARG A 330 23.00 -0.90 -20.07
N ALA A 331 22.19 0.04 -19.59
CA ALA A 331 21.79 1.20 -20.38
C ALA A 331 22.91 2.26 -20.53
N GLY A 332 24.00 2.14 -19.77
CA GLY A 332 25.19 2.98 -19.91
C GLY A 332 25.54 3.82 -18.68
N PHE A 333 24.83 3.67 -17.56
CA PHE A 333 25.16 4.38 -16.32
C PHE A 333 26.40 3.78 -15.66
N SER A 334 27.33 4.63 -15.22
CA SER A 334 28.50 4.24 -14.43
C SER A 334 28.12 3.92 -12.98
N LEU A 335 28.91 3.08 -12.30
CA LEU A 335 28.58 2.60 -10.95
C LEU A 335 28.50 3.73 -9.91
N ASP A 336 29.27 4.80 -10.05
CA ASP A 336 29.24 5.97 -9.19
C ASP A 336 27.95 6.80 -9.33
N LYS A 337 27.27 6.68 -10.49
CA LYS A 337 26.01 7.33 -10.84
C LYS A 337 24.78 6.47 -10.55
N LEU A 338 24.94 5.31 -9.91
CA LEU A 338 23.84 4.43 -9.52
C LEU A 338 23.60 4.52 -8.02
N LYS A 339 22.34 4.75 -7.64
CA LYS A 339 21.87 4.65 -6.25
C LYS A 339 20.60 3.80 -6.18
N ALA A 340 20.40 3.15 -5.03
CA ALA A 340 19.17 2.45 -4.70
C ALA A 340 18.55 3.11 -3.46
N LEU A 341 17.32 3.61 -3.60
CA LEU A 341 16.53 4.23 -2.54
C LEU A 341 15.44 3.24 -2.14
N VAL A 342 15.69 2.49 -1.07
CA VAL A 342 14.81 1.40 -0.63
C VAL A 342 14.77 1.34 0.89
N PRO A 343 13.60 1.22 1.53
CA PRO A 343 13.52 1.05 2.98
C PRO A 343 13.98 -0.36 3.39
N TYR A 344 14.54 -0.52 4.60
CA TYR A 344 14.93 -1.83 5.11
C TYR A 344 13.72 -2.69 5.47
N HIS A 345 13.78 -3.99 5.15
CA HIS A 345 12.72 -4.91 5.54
C HIS A 345 12.75 -5.21 7.04
N PRO A 346 11.63 -5.07 7.79
CA PRO A 346 11.60 -5.30 9.24
C PRO A 346 12.13 -6.67 9.64
N ALA A 347 11.74 -7.72 8.91
CA ALA A 347 12.18 -9.09 9.15
C ALA A 347 13.50 -9.50 8.45
N ARG A 348 14.05 -8.68 7.53
CA ARG A 348 15.18 -9.06 6.66
C ARG A 348 16.15 -7.89 6.43
N ARG A 349 16.68 -7.32 7.51
CA ARG A 349 17.61 -6.18 7.47
C ARG A 349 18.93 -6.47 6.75
N ASP A 350 19.29 -7.76 6.66
CA ASP A 350 20.51 -8.22 6.00
C ASP A 350 20.40 -8.28 4.47
N CYS A 351 19.19 -8.15 3.90
CA CYS A 351 18.96 -8.44 2.48
C CYS A 351 19.73 -7.51 1.54
N LEU A 352 20.00 -6.26 1.96
CA LEU A 352 20.73 -5.26 1.17
C LEU A 352 22.24 -5.31 1.34
N LYS A 353 22.79 -6.14 2.25
CA LYS A 353 24.24 -6.26 2.48
C LYS A 353 25.02 -6.77 1.26
N VAL A 354 24.31 -7.32 0.27
CA VAL A 354 24.89 -7.72 -1.03
C VAL A 354 25.23 -6.52 -1.91
N LEU A 355 24.75 -5.32 -1.57
CA LEU A 355 25.03 -4.07 -2.23
C LEU A 355 26.01 -3.25 -1.38
N SER A 356 26.81 -2.40 -2.02
CA SER A 356 27.70 -1.47 -1.32
C SER A 356 26.91 -0.36 -0.62
N ASP A 357 27.35 0.04 0.57
CA ASP A 357 26.81 1.17 1.35
C ASP A 357 26.89 2.51 0.60
N GLN A 358 27.74 2.60 -0.44
CA GLN A 358 27.83 3.77 -1.32
C GLN A 358 26.69 3.85 -2.34
N ILE A 359 26.06 2.72 -2.65
CA ILE A 359 24.95 2.62 -3.60
C ILE A 359 23.61 2.74 -2.87
N VAL A 360 23.50 2.16 -1.67
CA VAL A 360 22.23 2.09 -0.95
C VAL A 360 22.01 3.33 -0.09
N ILE A 361 20.81 3.90 -0.20
CA ILE A 361 20.25 4.89 0.72
C ILE A 361 18.95 4.30 1.24
N SER A 362 18.87 4.15 2.56
CA SER A 362 17.77 3.44 3.21
C SER A 362 17.30 4.16 4.47
N ILE A 363 16.17 3.71 5.00
CA ILE A 363 15.62 4.06 6.30
C ILE A 363 15.37 2.78 7.09
N GLU A 364 15.68 2.81 8.38
CA GLU A 364 15.40 1.70 9.30
C GLU A 364 13.89 1.59 9.57
N PRO A 365 13.36 0.39 9.86
CA PRO A 365 11.96 0.19 10.20
C PRO A 365 11.46 1.12 11.30
N GLU A 366 12.27 1.36 12.33
CA GLU A 366 11.94 2.25 13.46
C GLU A 366 11.72 3.71 13.02
N GLN A 367 12.27 4.09 11.87
CA GLN A 367 12.17 5.44 11.32
C GLN A 367 10.94 5.59 10.42
N TRP A 368 10.25 4.50 10.13
CA TRP A 368 9.03 4.55 9.34
C TRP A 368 7.96 5.34 10.07
N HIS A 369 7.16 6.07 9.31
CA HIS A 369 6.08 6.91 9.84
C HIS A 369 5.12 6.12 10.72
N LYS A 370 4.68 4.94 10.26
CA LYS A 370 3.78 4.09 11.05
C LYS A 370 4.41 3.61 12.36
N TYR A 371 5.71 3.29 12.38
CA TYR A 371 6.41 2.92 13.62
C TYR A 371 6.40 4.08 14.61
N ARG A 372 6.63 5.31 14.13
CA ARG A 372 6.57 6.52 14.97
C ARG A 372 5.16 6.77 15.51
N LEU A 373 4.11 6.52 14.72
CA LEU A 373 2.72 6.65 15.20
C LEU A 373 2.37 5.64 16.31
N LEU A 374 3.10 4.54 16.41
CA LEU A 374 2.94 3.56 17.49
C LEU A 374 3.83 3.84 18.71
N ASP A 375 4.56 4.97 18.73
CA ASP A 375 5.23 5.42 19.95
C ASP A 375 4.18 5.55 21.07
N PRO A 376 4.44 5.00 22.27
CA PRO A 376 3.45 4.98 23.35
C PRO A 376 2.85 6.35 23.66
N LYS A 377 3.66 7.42 23.66
CA LYS A 377 3.17 8.76 24.00
C LYS A 377 2.26 9.30 22.92
N LEU A 378 2.63 9.11 21.65
CA LEU A 378 1.81 9.54 20.51
C LEU A 378 0.52 8.73 20.43
N ALA A 379 0.58 7.42 20.67
CA ALA A 379 -0.59 6.56 20.68
C ALA A 379 -1.56 6.93 21.82
N GLU A 380 -1.06 7.20 23.03
CA GLU A 380 -1.87 7.72 24.14
C GLU A 380 -2.53 9.05 23.80
N GLN A 381 -1.78 9.99 23.24
CA GLN A 381 -2.30 11.30 22.85
C GLN A 381 -3.44 11.17 21.84
N ARG A 382 -3.26 10.35 20.81
CA ARG A 382 -4.27 10.10 19.78
C ARG A 382 -5.51 9.42 20.35
N LEU A 383 -5.34 8.41 21.19
CA LEU A 383 -6.48 7.72 21.79
C LEU A 383 -7.21 8.59 22.79
N ALA A 384 -6.51 9.47 23.52
CA ALA A 384 -7.14 10.40 24.43
C ALA A 384 -8.20 11.25 23.70
N GLU A 385 -8.02 11.63 22.43
CA GLU A 385 -9.00 12.35 21.61
C GLU A 385 -10.34 11.57 21.47
N TYR A 386 -10.29 10.25 21.32
CA TYR A 386 -11.48 9.40 21.15
C TYR A 386 -12.17 9.04 22.46
N PHE A 387 -11.43 9.09 23.57
CA PHE A 387 -11.94 8.75 24.90
C PHE A 387 -12.17 9.99 25.78
N GLN A 388 -12.33 11.19 25.20
CA GLN A 388 -12.76 12.40 25.93
C GLN A 388 -14.24 12.34 26.33
N ALA A 389 -14.71 11.20 26.83
CA ALA A 389 -16.01 11.13 27.47
C ALA A 389 -15.94 11.84 28.83
N PRO A 390 -17.02 12.47 29.31
CA PRO A 390 -17.02 13.24 30.57
C PRO A 390 -16.53 12.47 31.80
N ASP A 391 -16.57 11.14 31.76
CA ASP A 391 -16.21 10.20 32.81
C ASP A 391 -14.78 9.65 32.72
N VAL A 392 -14.05 9.88 31.61
CA VAL A 392 -12.69 9.38 31.40
C VAL A 392 -11.67 10.51 31.57
N LEU A 393 -10.97 10.52 32.71
CA LEU A 393 -9.99 11.57 33.03
C LEU A 393 -8.70 11.47 32.21
N SER A 394 -8.28 10.24 31.89
CA SER A 394 -7.06 10.02 31.12
C SER A 394 -7.01 8.62 30.53
N VAL A 395 -6.50 8.51 29.31
CA VAL A 395 -6.06 7.25 28.71
C VAL A 395 -4.55 7.11 28.92
N ARG A 396 -4.13 5.95 29.41
CA ARG A 396 -2.71 5.58 29.52
C ARG A 396 -2.50 4.17 28.98
N LEU A 397 -1.36 4.00 28.34
CA LEU A 397 -0.80 2.70 28.02
C LEU A 397 -0.24 2.07 29.28
N VAL A 398 -0.70 0.87 29.58
CA VAL A 398 -0.25 0.12 30.75
C VAL A 398 0.55 -1.09 30.32
N ALA A 399 1.68 -1.30 30.98
CA ALA A 399 2.46 -2.52 30.84
C ALA A 399 1.55 -3.71 31.16
N SER A 400 1.55 -4.70 30.28
CA SER A 400 0.67 -5.86 30.38
C SER A 400 1.42 -7.08 29.87
N LYS A 401 1.76 -7.99 30.78
CA LYS A 401 2.40 -9.26 30.43
C LYS A 401 1.61 -10.02 29.37
N ALA A 402 0.27 -9.99 29.43
CA ALA A 402 -0.57 -10.62 28.41
C ALA A 402 -0.40 -9.97 27.01
N ALA A 403 -0.21 -8.66 26.95
CA ALA A 403 0.05 -7.96 25.68
C ALA A 403 1.47 -8.25 25.18
N GLU A 404 2.45 -8.31 26.09
CA GLU A 404 3.83 -8.69 25.77
C GLU A 404 3.93 -10.13 25.24
N ASP A 405 3.31 -11.09 25.94
CA ASP A 405 3.26 -12.49 25.52
C ASP A 405 2.56 -12.65 24.16
N PHE A 406 1.46 -11.91 23.94
CA PHE A 406 0.75 -11.89 22.67
C PHE A 406 1.61 -11.30 21.54
N ASN A 407 2.30 -10.19 21.80
CA ASN A 407 3.20 -9.55 20.85
C ASN A 407 4.39 -10.44 20.50
N ALA A 408 4.97 -11.14 21.48
CA ALA A 408 6.01 -12.13 21.26
C ALA A 408 5.50 -13.26 20.35
N GLY A 409 4.26 -13.73 20.58
CA GLY A 409 3.59 -14.69 19.70
C GLY A 409 3.41 -14.17 18.27
N LEU A 410 2.93 -12.94 18.10
CA LEU A 410 2.77 -12.29 16.80
C LEU A 410 4.10 -12.13 16.05
N GLN A 411 5.18 -11.78 16.76
CA GLN A 411 6.51 -11.66 16.17
C GLN A 411 7.01 -13.00 15.66
N ASN A 412 6.82 -14.08 16.44
CA ASN A 412 7.20 -15.43 16.03
C ASN A 412 6.41 -15.92 14.80
N LEU A 413 5.14 -15.51 14.66
CA LEU A 413 4.32 -15.84 13.48
C LEU A 413 4.69 -15.01 12.25
N SER A 414 5.29 -13.84 12.42
CA SER A 414 5.59 -12.88 11.33
C SER A 414 7.05 -12.87 10.88
N SER A 415 7.99 -13.39 11.69
CA SER A 415 9.44 -13.31 11.47
C SER A 415 9.96 -13.99 10.19
N GLY A 416 9.12 -14.74 9.48
CA GLY A 416 9.50 -15.44 8.25
C GLY A 416 8.82 -14.94 6.97
N ASP A 417 7.78 -14.11 7.03
CA ASP A 417 6.93 -13.85 5.87
C ASP A 417 7.31 -12.57 5.12
N ARG A 418 7.15 -12.61 3.81
CA ARG A 418 7.29 -11.48 2.87
C ARG A 418 6.26 -10.37 3.12
N GLY A 419 5.21 -10.68 3.88
CA GLY A 419 4.17 -9.73 4.31
C GLY A 419 4.25 -9.37 5.79
N ALA A 420 5.44 -9.41 6.41
CA ALA A 420 5.61 -9.00 7.79
C ALA A 420 5.10 -7.57 7.99
N ARG A 421 4.02 -7.43 8.76
CA ARG A 421 3.43 -6.15 9.15
C ARG A 421 3.78 -5.85 10.59
N LEU A 422 3.92 -4.57 10.88
CA LEU A 422 3.89 -4.04 12.22
C LEU A 422 2.53 -4.32 12.84
N LYS A 423 2.51 -5.31 13.74
CA LYS A 423 1.35 -5.67 14.57
C LYS A 423 1.78 -5.61 16.02
N GLY A 424 1.01 -4.90 16.82
CA GLY A 424 1.16 -4.83 18.26
C GLY A 424 -0.21 -4.76 18.92
N ALA A 425 -0.39 -5.51 19.99
CA ALA A 425 -1.45 -5.31 20.95
C ALA A 425 -0.91 -4.50 22.12
N THR A 426 -1.69 -3.55 22.58
CA THR A 426 -1.36 -2.78 23.77
C THR A 426 -2.58 -2.71 24.67
N LYS A 427 -2.33 -2.71 25.98
CA LYS A 427 -3.39 -2.57 26.97
C LYS A 427 -3.50 -1.10 27.38
N PHE A 428 -4.73 -0.62 27.45
CA PHE A 428 -5.03 0.72 27.93
C PHE A 428 -5.77 0.65 29.25
N ALA A 429 -5.54 1.63 30.11
CA ALA A 429 -6.36 1.88 31.28
C ALA A 429 -6.96 3.28 31.17
N SER A 430 -8.26 3.39 31.47
CA SER A 430 -8.91 4.66 31.78
C SER A 430 -8.86 4.86 33.29
N ARG A 431 -8.68 6.11 33.72
CA ARG A 431 -8.94 6.51 35.10
C ARG A 431 -10.26 7.27 35.12
N ASP A 432 -11.20 6.79 35.93
CA ASP A 432 -12.51 7.43 36.08
C ASP A 432 -12.48 8.41 37.26
N ASP A 433 -13.30 9.46 37.21
CA ASP A 433 -13.39 10.54 38.23
C ASP A 433 -13.98 10.08 39.59
N GLY A 434 -14.19 8.77 39.76
CA GLY A 434 -14.85 8.15 40.90
C GLY A 434 -13.99 7.99 42.17
N GLU A 435 -12.67 8.19 42.13
CA GLU A 435 -11.84 8.21 43.35
C GLU A 435 -11.96 9.56 44.09
N ARG A 436 -13.16 9.85 44.61
CA ARG A 436 -13.34 10.86 45.65
C ARG A 436 -12.52 10.46 46.88
N ARG A 437 -11.75 11.42 47.38
CA ARG A 437 -10.95 11.36 48.62
C ARG A 437 -11.66 10.58 49.74
N PRO A 438 -10.98 9.70 50.49
CA PRO A 438 -11.58 8.99 51.61
C PRO A 438 -11.84 9.96 52.77
N GLY A 439 -13.06 10.48 52.83
CA GLY A 439 -13.68 10.92 54.08
C GLY A 439 -14.17 9.67 54.82
N THR A 440 -13.43 9.28 55.86
CA THR A 440 -13.86 8.47 57.03
C THR A 440 -15.22 7.76 56.92
N SER A 441 -15.24 6.49 56.49
CA SER A 441 -16.04 5.42 57.12
C SER A 441 -15.84 4.06 56.42
N SER A 442 -15.29 3.11 57.19
CA SER A 442 -15.35 1.63 57.11
C SER A 442 -15.04 0.86 55.81
N PRO A 443 -14.30 -0.27 55.90
CA PRO A 443 -13.87 -1.04 54.74
C PRO A 443 -14.98 -2.00 54.26
N ARG A 444 -15.39 -1.86 53.01
CA ARG A 444 -16.00 -2.94 52.25
C ARG A 444 -15.28 -3.05 50.91
N ALA A 445 -14.51 -4.12 50.76
CA ALA A 445 -13.72 -4.39 49.57
C ALA A 445 -14.64 -4.70 48.37
N SER A 446 -14.60 -3.84 47.36
CA SER A 446 -15.01 -4.18 45.99
C SER A 446 -13.99 -3.58 45.02
N ALA A 447 -13.04 -4.42 44.57
CA ALA A 447 -12.16 -4.08 43.46
C ALA A 447 -12.93 -4.26 42.15
N GLY A 448 -13.25 -3.15 41.49
CA GLY A 448 -13.95 -3.12 40.22
C GLY A 448 -13.35 -2.08 39.29
N GLY A 449 -12.08 -2.25 38.92
CA GLY A 449 -11.47 -1.49 37.82
C GLY A 449 -11.89 -2.10 36.49
N GLY A 450 -12.58 -1.32 35.64
CA GLY A 450 -12.92 -1.73 34.28
C GLY A 450 -11.65 -1.92 33.45
N SER A 451 -11.30 -3.16 33.14
CA SER A 451 -10.17 -3.50 32.27
C SER A 451 -10.71 -4.09 30.97
N ALA A 452 -10.69 -3.31 29.89
CA ALA A 452 -11.00 -3.83 28.56
C ALA A 452 -9.72 -4.43 27.91
N ILE A 453 -9.77 -5.71 27.58
CA ILE A 453 -8.88 -6.33 26.60
C ILE A 453 -9.74 -6.51 25.35
N MET A 454 -9.34 -5.94 24.21
CA MET A 454 -10.00 -6.14 22.92
C MET A 454 -9.32 -7.30 22.16
N PRO A 455 -9.84 -8.54 22.18
CA PRO A 455 -9.36 -9.60 21.33
C PRO A 455 -10.02 -9.55 19.95
N PHE A 456 -9.22 -9.66 18.89
CA PHE A 456 -9.70 -10.12 17.58
C PHE A 456 -9.65 -11.65 17.56
N SER A 457 -10.81 -12.30 17.51
CA SER A 457 -10.90 -13.76 17.33
C SER A 457 -10.76 -14.13 15.84
N PRO A 458 -9.83 -15.02 15.46
CA PRO A 458 -9.86 -15.63 14.14
C PRO A 458 -10.93 -16.73 14.09
N VAL A 459 -11.71 -16.75 13.01
CA VAL A 459 -12.62 -17.84 12.68
C VAL A 459 -11.79 -19.08 12.33
N THR A 460 -11.85 -20.12 13.15
CA THR A 460 -11.26 -21.43 12.85
C THR A 460 -12.29 -22.30 12.13
N GLY A 461 -12.08 -22.56 10.83
CA GLY A 461 -12.81 -23.58 10.08
C GLY A 461 -12.11 -24.95 10.18
N SER A 462 -12.86 -26.00 10.52
CA SER A 462 -12.37 -27.38 10.58
C SER A 462 -12.08 -27.97 9.18
N PRO A 463 -11.12 -28.90 9.03
CA PRO A 463 -10.73 -29.43 7.72
C PRO A 463 -11.56 -30.66 7.31
N GLY A 464 -12.03 -30.68 6.06
CA GLY A 464 -12.68 -31.83 5.43
C GLY A 464 -12.30 -31.98 3.94
N SER A 465 -11.63 -33.09 3.64
CA SER A 465 -11.48 -33.80 2.35
C SER A 465 -10.94 -33.09 1.08
N SER A 466 -9.65 -33.32 0.82
CA SER A 466 -9.02 -33.76 -0.45
C SER A 466 -9.67 -33.46 -1.83
N ARG A 467 -9.12 -32.46 -2.56
CA ARG A 467 -8.59 -32.51 -3.96
C ARG A 467 -8.13 -31.11 -4.42
N PRO A 468 -7.28 -30.97 -5.46
CA PRO A 468 -6.51 -29.76 -5.69
C PRO A 468 -7.25 -28.78 -6.61
N SER A 469 -7.55 -27.59 -6.11
CA SER A 469 -7.87 -26.43 -6.95
C SER A 469 -7.32 -25.16 -6.31
N SER A 470 -6.69 -24.37 -7.16
CA SER A 470 -6.22 -23.03 -6.89
C SER A 470 -7.39 -22.12 -6.57
N ASP A 471 -7.57 -21.70 -5.32
CA ASP A 471 -8.43 -20.57 -4.96
C ASP A 471 -7.89 -19.89 -3.70
N TYR A 472 -7.60 -18.59 -3.82
CA TYR A 472 -7.27 -17.72 -2.69
C TYR A 472 -8.58 -17.29 -2.03
N ALA A 473 -8.84 -17.76 -0.81
CA ALA A 473 -9.99 -17.36 -0.02
C ALA A 473 -9.85 -15.91 0.51
N MET A 474 -10.97 -15.21 0.46
CA MET A 474 -11.15 -13.76 0.62
C MET A 474 -11.21 -13.31 2.09
N GLY A 475 -10.69 -12.10 2.33
CA GLY A 475 -10.99 -11.27 3.50
C GLY A 475 -11.14 -9.83 3.04
N SER A 476 -12.19 -9.16 3.53
CA SER A 476 -12.59 -7.77 3.24
C SER A 476 -11.63 -6.77 3.87
N PHE A 477 -10.94 -5.89 3.12
CA PHE A 477 -10.08 -4.86 3.71
C PHE A 477 -9.95 -3.58 2.88
N THR A 478 -10.08 -2.46 3.57
CA THR A 478 -10.09 -1.07 3.10
C THR A 478 -8.69 -0.48 2.95
N TRP A 479 -8.59 0.54 2.10
CA TRP A 479 -7.41 1.40 1.95
C TRP A 479 -7.33 2.37 3.15
N SER A 480 -6.12 2.54 3.67
CA SER A 480 -5.68 3.35 4.83
C SER A 480 -6.73 4.20 5.57
N GLY A 481 -6.92 3.91 6.87
CA GLY A 481 -7.63 4.77 7.81
C GLY A 481 -8.71 4.03 8.62
N ILE A 482 -8.48 3.89 9.93
CA ILE A 482 -9.45 3.62 11.01
C ILE A 482 -9.90 2.17 11.30
N LEU A 483 -9.97 1.93 12.62
CA LEU A 483 -10.50 0.78 13.32
C LEU A 483 -12.00 0.54 13.05
N SER A 484 -12.33 -0.73 12.85
CA SER A 484 -13.68 -1.29 12.65
C SER A 484 -14.81 -0.67 13.50
N CYS A 485 -15.78 -0.01 12.86
CA CYS A 485 -17.10 0.31 13.44
C CYS A 485 -18.12 -0.81 13.17
N ARG A 486 -18.91 -1.16 14.20
CA ARG A 486 -20.05 -2.10 14.15
C ARG A 486 -21.24 -1.45 13.44
N LEU A 487 -21.86 -2.14 12.49
CA LEU A 487 -23.22 -1.83 12.02
C LEU A 487 -24.27 -2.62 12.82
N PRO A 488 -25.45 -2.03 13.13
CA PRO A 488 -26.56 -2.74 13.75
C PRO A 488 -27.35 -3.56 12.72
N SER A 489 -27.71 -4.78 13.10
CA SER A 489 -28.44 -5.76 12.31
C SER A 489 -29.84 -5.27 11.90
N ARG A 490 -30.08 -5.03 10.60
CA ARG A 490 -31.44 -4.89 10.05
C ARG A 490 -31.94 -6.22 9.49
N ARG A 491 -33.10 -6.66 10.00
CA ARG A 491 -33.87 -7.82 9.53
C ARG A 491 -34.29 -7.64 8.07
N MET A 492 -33.91 -8.57 7.20
CA MET A 492 -34.55 -8.75 5.89
C MET A 492 -35.88 -9.50 6.07
N ALA A 493 -36.98 -8.86 5.68
CA ALA A 493 -38.25 -9.53 5.42
C ALA A 493 -38.26 -10.06 3.97
N ARG A 494 -38.64 -11.32 3.81
CA ARG A 494 -38.81 -12.00 2.52
C ARG A 494 -40.05 -11.49 1.79
N GLY A 495 -39.93 -11.25 0.48
CA GLY A 495 -41.06 -11.10 -0.44
C GLY A 495 -40.67 -11.64 -1.83
N ARG A 496 -41.42 -12.63 -2.32
CA ARG A 496 -41.16 -13.44 -3.53
C ARG A 496 -41.56 -12.74 -4.83
N ASN A 497 -40.74 -13.00 -5.86
CA ASN A 497 -40.98 -13.15 -7.30
C ASN A 497 -42.37 -12.86 -7.90
N SER A 498 -42.35 -12.17 -9.05
CA SER A 498 -42.78 -12.77 -10.32
C SER A 498 -42.28 -11.98 -11.55
N SER A 499 -41.88 -12.75 -12.56
CA SER A 499 -41.30 -12.40 -13.86
C SER A 499 -42.32 -11.88 -14.87
N THR A 500 -41.89 -11.14 -15.90
CA THR A 500 -42.02 -11.56 -17.32
C THR A 500 -41.31 -10.62 -18.31
N TYR A 501 -40.70 -11.25 -19.32
CA TYR A 501 -40.04 -10.69 -20.50
C TYR A 501 -41.02 -10.08 -21.53
N ARG A 502 -40.59 -9.06 -22.28
CA ARG A 502 -40.83 -8.89 -23.74
C ARG A 502 -40.03 -7.71 -24.33
N LEU A 503 -39.09 -8.01 -25.23
CA LEU A 503 -38.74 -7.20 -26.41
C LEU A 503 -39.81 -7.47 -27.50
N PRO A 504 -39.99 -6.70 -28.61
CA PRO A 504 -38.89 -6.16 -29.45
C PRO A 504 -39.17 -4.92 -30.36
N MET A 505 -38.18 -4.66 -31.23
CA MET A 505 -38.23 -4.02 -32.58
C MET A 505 -38.20 -2.48 -32.72
N SER A 506 -37.08 -1.99 -33.27
CA SER A 506 -37.01 -0.82 -34.16
C SER A 506 -37.71 -1.11 -35.51
N PRO A 507 -38.03 -0.10 -36.34
CA PRO A 507 -37.08 0.29 -37.40
C PRO A 507 -37.10 1.77 -37.89
N ARG A 508 -35.93 2.16 -38.44
CA ARG A 508 -35.66 3.01 -39.64
C ARG A 508 -36.09 4.50 -39.72
N GLU A 509 -35.04 5.33 -39.81
CA GLU A 509 -34.78 6.51 -40.69
C GLU A 509 -35.52 6.56 -42.06
N PRO A 510 -35.58 7.71 -42.82
CA PRO A 510 -34.51 8.74 -42.96
C PRO A 510 -34.87 10.23 -43.24
N ALA A 511 -33.81 11.06 -43.20
CA ALA A 511 -33.42 12.18 -44.10
C ALA A 511 -34.04 13.60 -44.08
N ALA A 512 -33.08 14.56 -44.04
CA ALA A 512 -32.91 15.79 -44.84
C ALA A 512 -33.48 17.16 -44.37
N LEU A 513 -32.50 18.04 -44.09
CA LEU A 513 -32.29 19.51 -44.30
C LEU A 513 -33.28 20.27 -45.21
N PRO A 514 -33.38 21.62 -45.11
CA PRO A 514 -32.29 22.60 -45.31
C PRO A 514 -31.56 23.09 -44.05
#